data_AF-A0A0A9X3P1-F1
#
_entry.id   AF-A0A0A9X3P1-F1
#
_cell.length_a   1.000
_cell.length_b   1.000
_cell.length_c   1.000
_cell.angle_alpha   90.00
_cell.angle_beta   90.00
_cell.angle_gamma   90.00
#
_symmetry.space_group_name_H-M   'P 1'
#
loop_
_entity.id
_entity.type
_entity.pdbx_description
1 polymer ?
#
loop_
_entity_poly.entity_id
_entity_poly.type
_entity_poly.pdbx_seq_one_letter_code
_entity_poly.pdbx_strand_id
1 'polypeptide(L)'
;MPEVFRHIRLHFNLSPIDYLTSVCGNFTYIEFISNSKSGEFFFYSYDRKFMIKTISRPECKFLRKILPIYYKHVLRNPNTLLSRFCGMYRVKSSGQKARHFLVMCSVFYT
;
A
#
# COMPACT_ATOMS: atom_id res chain seq x y z
N MET A 1 11.63 6.13 -5.79
CA MET A 1 11.83 5.02 -4.84
C MET A 1 11.05 3.74 -5.20
N PRO A 2 10.98 3.27 -6.47
CA PRO A 2 10.44 1.93 -6.74
C PRO A 2 11.25 0.81 -6.06
N GLU A 3 12.58 0.95 -6.06
CA GLU A 3 13.52 -0.05 -5.51
C GLU A 3 13.35 -0.28 -4.01
N VAL A 4 13.09 0.78 -3.22
CA VAL A 4 12.88 0.63 -1.77
C VAL A 4 11.67 -0.24 -1.49
N PHE A 5 10.54 -0.01 -2.18
CA PHE A 5 9.36 -0.85 -2.03
C PHE A 5 9.60 -2.25 -2.60
N ARG A 6 10.41 -2.42 -3.65
CA ARG A 6 10.81 -3.75 -4.14
C ARG A 6 11.55 -4.53 -3.05
N HIS A 7 12.52 -3.92 -2.38
CA HIS A 7 13.25 -4.54 -1.28
C HIS A 7 12.34 -4.87 -0.09
N ILE A 8 11.43 -3.97 0.29
CA ILE A 8 10.45 -4.23 1.36
C ILE A 8 9.56 -5.42 1.00
N ARG A 9 9.07 -5.49 -0.25
CA ARG A 9 8.24 -6.61 -0.71
C ARG A 9 8.99 -7.94 -0.63
N LEU A 10 10.23 -7.99 -1.12
CA LEU A 10 11.07 -9.18 -1.04
C LEU A 10 11.36 -9.59 0.41
N HIS A 11 11.61 -8.63 1.31
CA HIS A 11 11.83 -8.90 2.73
C HIS A 11 10.62 -9.55 3.41
N PHE A 12 9.39 -9.20 2.99
CA PHE A 12 8.17 -9.84 3.46
C PHE A 12 7.74 -11.07 2.62
N ASN A 13 8.66 -11.64 1.83
CA ASN A 13 8.41 -12.81 0.97
C ASN A 13 7.26 -12.63 -0.03
N LEU A 14 7.07 -11.41 -0.53
CA LEU A 14 6.05 -11.13 -1.54
C LEU A 14 6.65 -11.30 -2.94
N SER A 15 6.15 -12.32 -3.64
CA SER A 15 6.44 -12.52 -5.06
C SER A 15 6.04 -11.28 -5.87
N PRO A 16 6.93 -10.74 -6.73
CA PRO A 16 6.58 -9.63 -7.61
C PRO A 16 5.39 -9.95 -8.52
N ILE A 17 5.30 -11.20 -8.98
CA ILE A 17 4.21 -11.65 -9.86
C ILE A 17 2.90 -11.66 -9.07
N ASP A 18 2.88 -12.27 -7.88
CA ASP A 18 1.66 -12.34 -7.06
C ASP A 18 1.19 -10.94 -6.67
N TYR A 19 2.12 -10.05 -6.30
CA TYR A 19 1.81 -8.66 -6.01
C TYR A 19 1.12 -7.97 -7.20
N LEU A 20 1.66 -8.12 -8.41
CA LEU A 20 1.09 -7.53 -9.61
C LEU A 20 -0.26 -8.18 -9.98
N THR A 21 -0.41 -9.49 -9.81
CA THR A 21 -1.70 -10.16 -10.04
C THR A 21 -2.77 -9.65 -9.09
N SER A 22 -2.48 -9.52 -7.80
CA SER A 22 -3.45 -9.04 -6.80
C SER A 22 -3.77 -7.55 -6.92
N VAL A 23 -2.81 -6.71 -7.32
CA VAL A 23 -2.94 -5.24 -7.34
C VAL A 23 -3.18 -4.66 -8.74
N CYS A 24 -2.90 -5.40 -9.81
CA CYS A 24 -3.06 -4.93 -11.19
C CYS A 24 -3.81 -5.91 -12.08
N GLY A 25 -4.18 -7.09 -11.59
CA GLY A 25 -5.01 -8.04 -12.32
C GLY A 25 -6.38 -7.47 -12.65
N ASN A 26 -7.05 -8.07 -13.63
CA ASN A 26 -8.38 -7.67 -14.07
C ASN A 26 -9.47 -8.21 -13.14
N PHE A 27 -9.34 -7.93 -11.84
CA PHE A 27 -10.26 -8.33 -10.79
C PHE A 27 -10.85 -7.10 -10.10
N THR A 28 -12.10 -7.21 -9.66
CA THR A 28 -12.76 -6.13 -8.92
C THR A 28 -12.19 -6.01 -7.52
N TYR A 29 -11.90 -4.78 -7.09
CA TYR A 29 -11.55 -4.51 -5.70
C TYR A 29 -12.77 -4.59 -4.79
N ILE A 30 -12.57 -5.13 -3.59
CA ILE A 30 -13.61 -5.21 -2.57
C ILE A 30 -13.59 -3.88 -1.80
N GLU A 31 -14.65 -3.08 -1.92
CA GLU A 31 -14.77 -1.83 -1.19
C GLU A 31 -14.96 -2.09 0.31
N PHE A 32 -14.18 -1.38 1.12
CA PHE A 32 -14.29 -1.39 2.57
C PHE A 32 -14.69 0.00 3.04
N ILE A 33 -15.97 0.14 3.42
CA ILE A 33 -16.49 1.36 4.00
C ILE A 33 -16.00 1.44 5.44
N SER A 34 -14.92 2.19 5.65
CA SER A 34 -14.49 2.53 7.00
C SER A 34 -15.36 3.66 7.54
N ASN A 35 -15.74 3.61 8.82
CA ASN A 35 -16.30 4.76 9.56
C ASN A 35 -15.24 5.84 9.83
N SER A 36 -14.21 5.96 8.98
CA SER A 36 -13.13 6.92 9.17
C SER A 36 -13.62 8.33 8.91
N LYS A 37 -13.41 9.23 9.87
CA LYS A 37 -13.75 10.66 9.80
C LYS A 37 -13.10 11.39 8.60
N SER A 38 -12.09 10.79 7.95
CA SER A 38 -11.31 11.40 6.88
C SER A 38 -11.91 11.28 5.47
N GLY A 39 -12.96 10.48 5.26
CA GLY A 39 -13.53 10.26 3.91
C GLY A 39 -12.59 9.54 2.94
N GLU A 40 -11.56 8.86 3.47
CA GLU A 40 -10.60 8.09 2.68
C GLU A 40 -11.19 6.72 2.32
N PHE A 41 -11.10 6.36 1.05
CA PHE A 41 -11.54 5.06 0.57
C PHE A 41 -10.50 3.98 0.85
N PHE A 42 -10.99 2.84 1.34
CA PHE A 42 -10.22 1.63 1.51
C PHE A 42 -10.78 0.57 0.56
N PHE A 43 -9.86 -0.13 -0.09
CA PHE A 43 -10.17 -1.25 -0.96
C PHE A 43 -9.31 -2.43 -0.57
N TYR A 44 -9.82 -3.64 -0.70
CA TYR A 44 -9.01 -4.85 -0.67
C TYR A 44 -8.81 -5.37 -2.09
N SER A 45 -7.64 -5.97 -2.35
CA SER A 45 -7.46 -6.84 -3.51
C SER A 45 -8.48 -7.98 -3.47
N TYR A 46 -8.75 -8.58 -4.64
CA TYR A 46 -9.74 -9.66 -4.76
C TYR A 46 -9.47 -10.85 -3.83
N ASP A 47 -8.19 -11.11 -3.54
CA ASP A 47 -7.69 -12.17 -2.67
C ASP A 47 -7.43 -11.70 -1.23
N ARG A 48 -7.83 -10.47 -0.89
CA ARG A 48 -7.67 -9.82 0.43
C ARG A 48 -6.23 -9.73 0.95
N LYS A 49 -5.21 -10.06 0.13
CA LYS A 49 -3.79 -9.97 0.53
C LYS A 49 -3.31 -8.54 0.70
N PHE A 50 -3.92 -7.58 0.01
CA PHE A 50 -3.52 -6.19 0.03
C PHE A 50 -4.70 -5.26 0.34
N MET A 51 -4.44 -4.26 1.16
CA MET A 51 -5.31 -3.11 1.37
C MET A 51 -4.75 -1.91 0.60
N ILE A 52 -5.59 -1.28 -0.19
CA ILE A 52 -5.29 -0.08 -0.98
C ILE A 52 -6.04 1.08 -0.31
N LYS A 53 -5.28 2.02 0.25
CA LYS A 53 -5.80 3.21 0.91
C LYS A 53 -5.59 4.44 0.03
N THR A 54 -6.63 5.24 -0.17
CA THR A 54 -6.44 6.61 -0.69
C THR A 54 -5.81 7.47 0.39
N ILE A 55 -4.71 8.14 0.08
CA ILE A 55 -4.02 9.03 1.04
C ILE A 55 -4.01 10.48 0.54
N SER A 56 -4.04 11.42 1.46
CA SER A 56 -3.91 12.84 1.16
C SER A 56 -2.49 13.20 0.71
N ARG A 57 -2.33 14.36 0.06
CA ARG A 57 -1.01 14.88 -0.33
C ARG A 57 -0.08 15.11 0.87
N PRO A 58 -0.54 15.64 2.03
CA PRO A 58 0.28 15.73 3.24
C PRO A 58 0.76 14.36 3.74
N GLU A 59 -0.09 13.35 3.81
CA GLU A 59 0.30 11.99 4.24
C GLU A 59 1.33 11.37 3.29
N CYS A 60 1.17 11.54 1.97
CA CYS A 60 2.16 11.10 0.99
C CYS A 60 3.54 11.76 1.23
N LYS A 61 3.57 13.08 1.51
CA LYS A 61 4.80 13.79 1.86
C LYS A 61 5.40 13.26 3.17
N PHE A 62 4.57 13.03 4.17
CA PHE A 62 4.98 12.51 5.47
C PHE A 62 5.59 11.10 5.33
N LEU A 63 4.91 10.19 4.63
CA LEU A 63 5.40 8.83 4.40
C LEU A 63 6.75 8.84 3.68
N ARG A 64 6.93 9.69 2.67
CA ARG A 64 8.23 9.87 2.00
C ARG A 64 9.33 10.34 2.95
N LYS A 65 9.01 11.24 3.90
CA LYS A 65 9.96 11.75 4.89
C LYS A 65 10.41 10.65 5.85
N ILE A 66 9.49 9.77 6.29
CA ILE A 66 9.82 8.68 7.22
C ILE A 66 10.34 7.41 6.55
N LEU A 67 10.20 7.27 5.23
CA LEU A 67 10.52 6.04 4.49
C LEU A 67 11.93 5.48 4.78
N PRO A 68 13.01 6.28 4.89
CA PRO A 68 14.34 5.74 5.22
C PRO A 68 14.42 5.13 6.62
N ILE A 69 13.71 5.72 7.59
CA ILE A 69 13.65 5.24 8.98
C ILE A 69 12.82 3.95 9.03
N TYR A 70 11.65 3.98 8.39
CA TYR A 70 10.77 2.83 8.24
C TYR A 70 11.49 1.64 7.59
N TYR A 71 12.20 1.88 6.49
CA TYR A 71 12.97 0.85 5.78
C TYR A 71 14.00 0.16 6.68
N LYS A 72 14.79 0.94 7.43
CA LYS A 72 15.76 0.39 8.39
C LYS A 72 15.07 -0.40 9.50
N HIS A 73 13.92 0.09 9.99
CA HIS A 73 13.17 -0.58 11.04
C HIS A 73 12.63 -1.94 10.58
N VAL A 74 11.98 -2.01 9.41
CA VAL A 74 11.41 -3.28 8.93
C VAL A 74 12.48 -4.33 8.66
N LEU A 75 13.62 -3.94 8.08
CA LEU A 75 14.71 -4.88 7.83
C LEU A 75 15.36 -5.43 9.10
N ARG A 76 15.38 -4.64 10.19
CA ARG A 76 15.92 -5.06 11.48
C ARG A 76 14.91 -5.85 12.31
N ASN A 77 13.62 -5.70 12.04
CA ASN A 77 12.53 -6.25 12.84
C ASN A 77 11.55 -7.01 11.94
N PRO A 78 11.87 -8.26 11.55
CA PRO A 78 11.02 -9.04 10.63
C PRO A 78 9.61 -9.28 11.18
N ASN A 79 9.46 -9.30 12.52
CA ASN A 79 8.19 -9.49 13.22
C ASN A 79 7.51 -8.17 13.65
N THR A 80 7.82 -7.05 12.98
CA THR A 80 7.24 -5.76 13.34
C THR A 80 5.72 -5.74 13.20
N LEU A 81 5.05 -5.07 14.15
CA LEU A 81 3.61 -4.78 14.10
C LEU A 81 3.26 -3.56 13.23
N LEU A 82 4.26 -2.86 12.69
CA LEU A 82 4.00 -1.76 11.77
C LEU A 82 3.35 -2.29 10.50
N SER A 83 2.39 -1.53 9.96
CA SER A 83 1.80 -1.81 8.66
C SER A 83 2.90 -2.00 7.61
N ARG A 84 2.79 -3.06 6.82
CA ARG A 84 3.75 -3.41 5.79
C ARG A 84 3.40 -2.61 4.54
N PHE A 85 4.16 -1.55 4.26
CA PHE A 85 3.94 -0.68 3.11
C PHE A 85 4.56 -1.31 1.87
N CYS A 86 3.71 -1.83 0.99
CA CYS A 86 4.07 -2.67 -0.13
C CYS A 86 4.21 -1.84 -1.44
N GLY A 87 3.65 -0.62 -1.49
CA GLY A 87 3.88 0.35 -2.56
C GLY A 87 3.17 1.70 -2.35
N MET A 88 3.62 2.76 -3.02
CA MET A 88 2.96 4.07 -3.02
C MET A 88 2.89 4.64 -4.44
N TYR A 89 1.68 5.01 -4.87
CA TYR A 89 1.38 5.37 -6.25
C TYR A 89 0.65 6.70 -6.34
N ARG A 90 0.79 7.36 -7.49
CA ARG A 90 0.02 8.55 -7.86
C ARG A 90 -0.60 8.31 -9.21
N VAL A 91 -1.93 8.38 -9.28
CA VAL A 91 -2.69 8.17 -10.52
C VAL A 91 -3.34 9.48 -10.92
N LYS A 92 -3.24 9.84 -12.20
CA LYS A 92 -3.89 11.02 -12.78
C LYS A 92 -4.64 10.59 -14.03
N SER A 93 -5.97 10.57 -13.95
CA SER A 93 -6.84 10.39 -15.13
C SER A 93 -7.04 11.72 -15.84
N SER A 94 -7.31 11.68 -17.14
CA SER A 94 -7.59 12.89 -17.94
C SER A 94 -8.72 13.70 -17.31
N GLY A 95 -8.53 15.01 -17.17
CA GLY A 95 -9.52 15.93 -16.56
C GLY A 95 -9.70 15.81 -15.04
N GLN A 96 -9.07 14.85 -14.36
CA GLN A 96 -9.25 14.65 -12.91
C GLN A 96 -8.03 15.07 -12.08
N LYS A 97 -8.29 15.47 -10.83
CA LYS A 97 -7.22 15.71 -9.85
C LYS A 97 -6.47 14.40 -9.58
N ALA A 98 -5.15 14.48 -9.50
CA ALA A 98 -4.33 13.32 -9.18
C ALA A 98 -4.66 12.79 -7.78
N ARG A 99 -4.83 11.47 -7.66
CA ARG A 99 -5.04 10.76 -6.40
C ARG A 99 -3.78 10.01 -6.01
N HIS A 100 -3.56 9.85 -4.70
CA HIS A 100 -2.44 9.08 -4.17
C HIS A 100 -2.98 7.83 -3.49
N PHE A 101 -2.28 6.72 -3.69
CA PHE A 101 -2.65 5.43 -3.15
C PHE A 101 -1.46 4.84 -2.39
N LEU A 102 -1.76 4.27 -1.23
CA LEU A 102 -0.85 3.46 -0.45
C LEU A 102 -1.32 2.01 -0.51
N VAL A 103 -0.48 1.11 -0.99
CA VAL A 103 -0.73 -0.33 -0.96
C VAL A 103 -0.03 -0.91 0.24
N MET A 104 -0.80 -1.56 1.10
CA MET A 104 -0.36 -2.18 2.33
C MET A 104 -0.71 -3.65 2.29
N CYS A 105 0.11 -4.49 2.89
CA CYS A 105 -0.26 -5.88 3.03
C CYS A 105 -1.31 -6.02 4.16
N SER A 106 -2.33 -6.85 3.96
CA SER A 106 -3.44 -7.02 4.91
C SER A 106 -2.92 -7.59 6.23
N VAL A 107 -3.50 -7.12 7.34
CA VAL A 107 -3.25 -7.66 8.68
C VAL A 107 -4.20 -8.83 9.02
N PHE A 108 -5.29 -8.96 8.27
CA PHE A 108 -6.27 -10.03 8.43
C PHE A 108 -6.01 -11.11 7.39
N TYR A 109 -5.67 -12.31 7.86
CA TYR A 109 -5.80 -13.52 7.06
C TYR A 109 -7.27 -13.95 7.13
N THR A 110 -7.96 -13.95 6.00
CA THR A 110 -9.29 -14.57 5.87
C THR A 110 -9.25 -15.53 4.71
#